data_AF-A0A2W3ZF69-F1
#
_entry.id   AF-A0A2W3ZF69-F1
#
_cell.length_a   1.000
_cell.length_b   1.000
_cell.length_c   1.000
_cell.angle_alpha   90.00
_cell.angle_beta   90.00
_cell.angle_gamma   90.00
#
_symmetry.space_group_name_H-M   'P 1'
#
loop_
_entity.id
_entity.type
_entity.pdbx_description
1 polymer ?
#
loop_
_entity_poly.entity_id
_entity_poly.type
_entity_poly.pdbx_seq_one_letter_code
_entity_poly.pdbx_strand_id
1 'polypeptide(L)' 'MGDSNKVKSYEQQLGLEENQGFISLRSNLPGAVIYVSFLPKGVMGDIIEGDISRDKIVAVGTQNTATSVRAEYVYYKAD' A
#
# COMPACT_ATOMS: atom_id res chain seq x y z
N MET A 1 -1.62 -9.90 -33.85
CA MET A 1 -0.60 -8.90 -33.43
C MET A 1 -1.32 -7.58 -33.37
N GLY A 2 -1.49 -6.88 -32.26
CA GLY A 2 -1.01 -7.02 -30.90
C GLY A 2 -1.58 -5.79 -30.20
N ASP A 3 -2.90 -5.81 -29.96
CA ASP A 3 -3.56 -4.69 -29.30
C ASP A 3 -3.04 -4.60 -27.88
N SER A 4 -2.44 -3.44 -27.64
CA SER A 4 -1.64 -3.13 -26.49
C SER A 4 -2.42 -3.35 -25.20
N ASN A 5 -1.87 -4.17 -24.31
CA ASN A 5 -2.18 -4.25 -22.88
C ASN A 5 -1.87 -2.90 -22.17
N LYS A 6 -2.37 -1.78 -22.69
CA LYS A 6 -2.38 -0.50 -22.01
C LYS A 6 -3.56 -0.53 -21.06
N VAL A 7 -3.30 -0.95 -19.82
CA VAL A 7 -4.26 -0.81 -18.73
C VAL A 7 -4.74 0.64 -18.73
N LYS A 8 -6.05 0.85 -18.92
CA LYS A 8 -6.61 2.20 -18.97
C LYS A 8 -6.39 2.85 -17.60
N SER A 9 -5.88 4.08 -17.57
CA SER A 9 -5.58 4.83 -16.35
C SER A 9 -6.78 5.07 -15.40
N TYR A 10 -7.98 4.63 -15.78
CA TYR A 10 -9.24 4.83 -15.07
C TYR A 10 -10.03 3.54 -14.78
N GLU A 11 -9.50 2.35 -15.12
CA GLU A 11 -10.11 1.11 -14.64
C GLU A 11 -9.76 0.91 -13.16
N GLN A 12 -10.72 0.46 -12.34
CA GLN A 12 -10.50 0.27 -10.90
C GLN A 12 -9.42 -0.79 -10.66
N GLN A 13 -8.29 -0.37 -10.10
CA GLN A 13 -7.08 -1.20 -10.03
C GLN A 13 -6.76 -1.73 -8.63
N LEU A 14 -7.46 -1.30 -7.57
CA LEU A 14 -7.14 -1.68 -6.20
C LEU A 14 -7.54 -3.14 -5.91
N GLY A 15 -6.63 -4.06 -6.19
CA GLY A 15 -6.74 -5.47 -5.83
C GLY A 15 -6.37 -5.71 -4.36
N LEU A 16 -7.06 -6.64 -3.72
CA LEU A 16 -6.72 -7.08 -2.36
C LEU A 16 -5.47 -7.96 -2.40
N GLU A 17 -4.51 -7.66 -1.53
CA GLU A 17 -3.31 -8.45 -1.30
C GLU A 17 -3.20 -8.77 0.19
N GLU A 18 -3.32 -10.05 0.53
CA GLU A 18 -3.15 -10.52 1.90
C GLU A 18 -1.67 -10.76 2.17
N ASN A 19 -1.17 -10.08 3.21
CA ASN A 19 0.19 -10.23 3.69
C ASN A 19 0.15 -10.80 5.11
N GLN A 20 1.29 -11.25 5.64
CA GLN A 20 1.35 -11.89 6.95
C GLN A 20 0.88 -10.96 8.07
N GLY A 21 -0.40 -11.07 8.44
CA GLY A 21 -1.04 -10.29 9.51
C GLY A 21 -1.65 -8.94 9.10
N PHE A 22 -1.62 -8.56 7.82
CA PHE A 22 -2.25 -7.32 7.34
C PHE A 22 -2.76 -7.44 5.91
N ILE A 23 -3.65 -6.53 5.52
CA ILE A 23 -4.19 -6.47 4.15
C ILE A 23 -3.69 -5.21 3.46
N SER A 24 -3.49 -5.31 2.15
CA SER A 24 -3.16 -4.17 1.31
C SER A 24 -4.10 -4.09 0.11
N LEU A 25 -4.39 -2.88 -0.32
CA LEU A 25 -4.98 -2.60 -1.62
C LEU A 25 -3.88 -2.13 -2.56
N ARG A 26 -3.66 -2.87 -3.65
CA ARG A 26 -2.59 -2.60 -4.62
C ARG A 26 -3.17 -2.17 -5.96
N SER A 27 -2.61 -1.13 -6.57
CA SER A 27 -2.94 -0.63 -7.91
C SER A 27 -1.68 -0.44 -8.75
N ASN A 28 -1.71 -0.81 -10.04
CA ASN A 28 -0.56 -0.75 -10.95
C ASN A 28 -0.73 0.36 -12.00
N LEU A 29 -0.12 1.51 -11.74
CA LEU A 29 -0.05 2.61 -12.69
C LEU A 29 1.11 2.41 -13.69
N PRO A 30 1.06 3.04 -14.88
CA PRO A 30 2.22 3.05 -15.77
C PRO A 30 3.46 3.64 -15.07
N GLY A 31 4.47 2.81 -14.81
CA GLY A 31 5.72 3.21 -14.15
C GLY A 31 5.62 3.39 -12.63
N ALA A 32 4.51 3.02 -11.99
CA ALA A 32 4.36 3.10 -10.53
C ALA A 32 3.36 2.07 -9.99
N VAL A 33 3.50 1.72 -8.72
CA VAL A 33 2.54 0.92 -7.97
C VAL A 33 2.11 1.70 -6.75
N ILE A 34 0.82 1.70 -6.47
CA ILE A 34 0.25 2.28 -5.26
C ILE A 34 -0.18 1.12 -4.35
N TYR A 35 0.20 1.21 -3.09
CA TYR A 35 -0.25 0.33 -2.01
C TYR A 35 -0.96 1.16 -0.95
N VAL A 36 -2.10 0.67 -0.47
CA VAL A 36 -2.74 1.15 0.76
C VAL A 36 -2.85 -0.03 1.71
N SER A 37 -1.98 -0.07 2.72
CA SER A 37 -1.88 -1.15 3.70
C SER A 37 -2.64 -0.79 4.96
N PHE A 38 -3.43 -1.73 5.47
CA PHE A 38 -4.17 -1.63 6.72
C PHE A 38 -3.54 -2.58 7.73
N LEU A 39 -2.77 -2.02 8.66
CA LEU A 39 -1.99 -2.77 9.63
C LEU A 39 -2.65 -2.71 11.00
N PRO A 40 -3.09 -3.85 11.55
CA PRO A 40 -3.53 -3.93 12.93
C PRO A 40 -2.41 -3.60 13.92
N LYS A 41 -2.78 -3.24 15.13
CA LYS A 41 -1.84 -3.13 16.26
C LYS A 41 -0.98 -4.39 16.38
N GLY A 42 0.31 -4.21 16.65
CA GLY A 42 1.32 -5.27 16.72
C GLY A 42 1.94 -5.63 15.38
N VAL A 43 1.44 -5.10 14.26
CA VAL A 43 1.98 -5.38 12.91
C VAL A 43 2.80 -4.19 12.42
N MET A 44 4.07 -4.44 12.07
CA MET A 44 4.96 -3.42 11.51
C MET A 44 4.87 -3.33 9.98
N GLY A 45 4.73 -4.46 9.28
CA GLY A 45 4.80 -4.50 7.81
C GLY A 45 6.15 -3.98 7.30
N ASP A 46 6.17 -3.43 6.08
CA ASP A 46 7.37 -2.86 5.44
C ASP A 46 7.64 -1.39 5.84
N ILE A 47 7.18 -1.00 7.03
CA ILE A 47 7.29 0.37 7.55
C ILE A 47 8.54 0.47 8.39
N ILE A 48 9.34 1.53 8.19
CA ILE A 48 10.53 1.78 9.01
C ILE A 48 10.17 2.51 10.30
N GLU A 49 9.14 3.36 10.27
CA GLU A 49 8.77 4.22 11.40
C GLU A 49 7.25 4.25 11.63
N GLY A 50 6.81 4.15 12.90
CA GLY A 50 5.40 4.26 13.27
C GLY A 50 5.10 3.53 14.58
N ASP A 51 4.07 3.96 15.29
CA ASP A 51 3.64 3.35 16.54
C ASP A 51 2.94 2.01 16.27
N ILE A 52 3.58 0.92 16.68
CA ILE A 52 3.04 -0.44 16.54
C ILE A 52 1.93 -0.74 17.53
N SER A 53 1.74 0.06 18.57
CA SER A 53 0.69 -0.17 19.57
C SER A 53 -0.72 0.20 19.07
N ARG A 54 -0.81 0.84 17.90
CA ARG A 54 -2.03 1.37 17.31
C ARG A 54 -2.31 0.75 15.95
N ASP A 55 -3.59 0.64 15.61
CA ASP A 55 -4.01 0.33 14.24
C ASP A 55 -3.61 1.50 13.33
N LYS A 56 -3.03 1.18 12.17
CA LYS A 56 -2.53 2.19 11.23
C LYS A 56 -2.83 1.85 9.77
N ILE A 57 -2.93 2.90 8.97
CA ILE A 57 -3.09 2.85 7.53
C ILE A 57 -1.89 3.56 6.91
N VAL A 58 -1.33 2.94 5.89
CA VAL A 58 -0.17 3.46 5.18
C VAL A 58 -0.42 3.43 3.68
N ALA A 59 -0.26 4.59 3.03
CA ALA A 59 -0.40 4.73 1.59
C ALA A 59 0.95 5.06 0.96
N VAL A 60 1.40 4.25 0.01
CA VAL A 60 2.70 4.41 -0.66
C VAL A 60 2.51 4.34 -2.16
N GLY A 61 2.97 5.35 -2.87
CA GLY A 61 3.20 5.29 -4.31
C GLY A 61 4.70 5.15 -4.57
N THR A 62 5.11 4.15 -5.33
CA THR A 62 6.52 3.90 -5.62
C THR A 62 6.69 3.41 -7.04
N GLN A 63 7.83 3.70 -7.66
CA GLN A 63 8.16 3.16 -8.98
C GLN A 63 8.55 1.66 -8.90
N ASN A 64 8.86 1.15 -7.69
CA ASN A 64 9.33 -0.21 -7.39
C ASN A 64 8.57 -0.81 -6.17
N THR A 65 9.11 -1.81 -5.47
CA THR A 65 8.54 -2.31 -4.19
C THR A 65 8.65 -1.28 -3.06
N ALA A 66 7.60 -1.16 -2.24
CA ALA A 66 7.56 -0.25 -1.09
C ALA A 66 8.52 -0.75 -0.01
N THR A 67 9.65 -0.08 0.18
CA THR A 67 10.72 -0.56 1.09
C THR A 67 10.94 0.34 2.30
N SER A 68 10.28 1.50 2.37
CA SER A 68 10.31 2.34 3.56
C SER A 68 9.23 3.41 3.53
N VAL A 69 8.49 3.51 4.63
CA VAL A 69 7.54 4.60 4.89
C VAL A 69 7.96 5.32 6.16
N ARG A 70 8.07 6.65 6.08
CA ARG A 70 8.34 7.53 7.22
C ARG A 70 7.09 7.73 8.07
N ALA A 71 7.27 7.99 9.37
CA ALA A 71 6.16 8.14 10.31
C ALA A 71 5.15 9.23 9.91
N GLU A 72 5.62 10.28 9.23
CA GLU A 72 4.79 11.39 8.74
C GLU A 72 3.73 10.99 7.70
N TYR A 73 3.89 9.83 7.06
CA TYR A 73 2.94 9.27 6.10
C TYR A 73 2.08 8.14 6.68
N VAL A 74 2.14 7.93 8.00
CA VAL A 74 1.37 6.92 8.71
C VAL A 74 0.13 7.56 9.32
N TYR A 75 -1.04 7.05 8.94
CA TYR A 75 -2.32 7.47 9.52
C TYR A 75 -2.74 6.49 10.60
N TYR A 76 -3.02 6.98 11.79
CA TYR A 76 -3.53 6.14 12.86
C TYR A 76 -5.05 6.16 12.88
N LYS A 77 -5.64 5.02 13.27
CA LYS A 77 -7.06 4.99 13.60
C LYS A 77 -7.34 6.01 14.71
N ALA A 78 -8.36 6.85 14.49
CA ALA A 78 -8.91 7.72 15.51
C ALA A 78 -9.80 6.88 16.46
N ASP A 79 -9.74 7.21 17.75
CA ASP A 79 -10.58 6.58 18.78
C ASP A 79 -12.05 7.03 18.67
#